data_AF-A0A3M1L0F7-F1
#
_entry.id   AF-A0A3M1L0F7-F1
#
_cell.length_a   1.000
_cell.length_b   1.000
_cell.length_c   1.000
_cell.angle_alpha   90.00
_cell.angle_beta   90.00
_cell.angle_gamma   90.00
#
_symmetry.space_group_name_H-M   'P 1'
#
loop_
_entity.id
_entity.type
_entity.pdbx_description
1 polymer ?
#
loop_
_entity_poly.entity_id
_entity_poly.type
_entity_poly.pdbx_seq_one_letter_code
_entity_poly.pdbx_strand_id
1 'polypeptide(L)'
;MVEELWESVLKSECGEKLSDLLRQMLSLSSPEGQASTAEQTAVTKLIEELSIDDAIQAARAFALYFQLINIVEQHFEQREQKLFLQTSYLQTSNNGNGQI
;
A
#
# COMPACT_ATOMS: atom_id res chain seq x y z
N MET A 1 -3.41 8.97 -6.94
CA MET A 1 -4.68 9.35 -6.26
C MET A 1 -4.68 8.90 -4.80
N VAL A 2 -4.25 7.66 -4.49
CA VAL A 2 -4.07 7.19 -3.09
C VAL A 2 -2.73 7.65 -2.53
N GLU A 3 -1.70 7.70 -3.38
CA GLU A 3 -0.34 8.14 -3.07
C GLU A 3 -0.30 9.64 -2.74
N GLU A 4 -1.04 10.45 -3.49
CA GLU A 4 -1.20 11.88 -3.26
C GLU A 4 -1.96 12.17 -1.96
N LEU A 5 -2.98 11.36 -1.64
CA LEU A 5 -3.73 11.47 -0.39
C LEU A 5 -2.86 11.06 0.79
N TRP A 6 -2.12 9.95 0.66
CA TRP A 6 -1.15 9.50 1.65
C TRP A 6 -0.07 10.56 1.91
N GLU A 7 0.47 11.17 0.85
CA GLU A 7 1.44 12.26 0.99
C GLU A 7 0.84 13.49 1.68
N SER A 8 -0.41 13.84 1.37
CA SER A 8 -1.12 14.93 2.05
C SER A 8 -1.33 14.65 3.54
N VAL A 9 -1.69 13.40 3.90
CA VAL A 9 -1.86 12.98 5.29
C VAL A 9 -0.53 12.96 6.02
N LEU A 10 0.55 12.50 5.37
CA LEU A 10 1.89 12.54 5.95
C LEU A 10 2.35 13.96 6.22
N LYS A 11 2.17 14.88 5.26
CA LYS A 11 2.55 16.28 5.46
C LYS A 11 1.75 16.92 6.59
N SER A 12 0.46 16.57 6.76
CA SER A 12 -0.34 17.14 7.86
C SER A 12 -0.01 16.54 9.23
N GLU A 13 0.25 15.23 9.30
CA GLU A 13 0.42 14.51 10.57
C GLU A 13 1.87 14.47 11.06
N CYS A 14 2.84 14.52 10.13
CA CYS A 14 4.26 14.29 10.41
C CYS A 14 5.16 15.49 10.05
N GLY A 15 4.61 16.50 9.36
CA GLY A 15 5.35 17.66 8.90
C GLY A 15 6.29 17.38 7.72
N GLU A 16 6.83 18.46 7.16
CA GLU A 16 7.59 18.43 5.90
C GLU A 16 8.91 17.64 6.03
N LYS A 17 9.63 17.81 7.15
CA LYS A 17 10.93 17.20 7.40
C LYS A 17 10.88 15.67 7.41
N LEU A 18 9.85 15.08 8.04
CA LEU A 18 9.73 13.62 8.09
C LEU A 18 9.12 13.05 6.81
N SER A 19 8.22 13.79 6.16
CA SER A 19 7.74 13.45 4.81
C SER A 19 8.90 13.34 3.82
N ASP A 20 9.86 14.25 3.87
CA ASP A 20 11.05 14.24 3.01
C ASP A 20 11.97 13.06 3.33
N LEU A 21 12.15 12.75 4.62
CA LEU A 21 12.94 11.59 5.04
C LEU A 21 12.32 10.27 4.55
N LEU A 22 11.00 10.12 4.68
CA LEU A 22 10.26 8.95 4.18
C LEU A 22 10.35 8.84 2.65
N ARG A 23 10.28 9.96 1.93
CA ARG A 23 10.52 10.01 0.48
C ARG A 23 11.94 9.57 0.13
N GLN A 24 12.94 9.99 0.91
CA GLN A 24 14.32 9.59 0.70
C GLN A 24 14.49 8.08 0.89
N MET A 25 13.91 7.50 1.95
CA MET A 25 13.91 6.05 2.17
C MET A 25 13.22 5.28 1.03
N LEU A 26 12.08 5.78 0.55
CA LEU A 26 11.37 5.21 -0.60
C LEU A 26 12.19 5.30 -1.89
N SER A 27 12.89 6.41 -2.12
CA SER A 27 13.74 6.58 -3.31
C SER A 27 14.96 5.65 -3.35
N LEU A 28 15.43 5.22 -2.17
CA LEU A 28 16.50 4.23 -2.02
C LEU A 28 15.96 2.79 -2.14
N SER A 29 14.63 2.62 -2.15
CA SER A 29 13.98 1.34 -2.35
C SER A 29 13.76 1.13 -3.86
N SER A 30 14.52 0.21 -4.46
CA SER A 30 14.39 -0.11 -5.89
C SER A 30 12.94 -0.53 -6.26
N PRO A 31 12.42 -0.16 -7.45
CA PRO A 31 11.09 -0.56 -7.91
C PRO A 31 10.87 -2.07 -7.94
N GLU A 32 11.92 -2.85 -8.22
CA GLU A 32 11.88 -4.32 -8.20
C GLU A 32 12.11 -4.93 -6.80
N GLY A 33 12.23 -4.12 -5.74
CA GLY A 33 12.54 -4.57 -4.38
C GLY A 33 13.98 -5.08 -4.21
N GLN A 34 14.81 -4.98 -5.27
CA GLN A 34 16.22 -5.34 -5.26
C GLN A 34 17.05 -4.06 -5.10
N ALA A 35 17.10 -3.53 -3.88
CA ALA A 35 18.04 -2.46 -3.57
C ALA A 35 19.47 -3.01 -3.61
N SER A 36 20.41 -2.27 -4.18
CA SER A 36 21.83 -2.64 -4.14
C SER A 36 22.33 -2.74 -2.70
N THR A 37 23.38 -3.51 -2.43
CA THR A 37 23.94 -3.64 -1.07
C THR A 37 24.32 -2.27 -0.48
N ALA A 38 24.69 -1.31 -1.33
CA ALA A 38 24.99 0.07 -0.95
C ALA A 38 23.74 0.86 -0.54
N GLU A 39 22.63 0.72 -1.28
CA GLU A 39 21.34 1.33 -0.95
C GLU A 39 20.75 0.77 0.34
N GLN A 40 20.84 -0.56 0.55
CA GLN A 40 20.41 -1.19 1.80
C GLN A 40 21.21 -0.65 3.00
N THR A 41 22.53 -0.49 2.84
CA THR A 41 23.39 0.08 3.89
C THR A 41 23.04 1.54 4.17
N ALA A 42 22.69 2.32 3.15
CA ALA A 42 22.28 3.72 3.29
C ALA A 42 20.95 3.84 4.03
N VAL A 43 19.96 3.00 3.70
CA VAL A 43 18.67 2.97 4.41
C VAL A 43 18.85 2.55 5.87
N THR A 44 19.66 1.53 6.16
CA THR A 44 19.91 1.10 7.54
C THR A 44 20.54 2.21 8.38
N LYS A 45 21.54 2.93 7.84
CA LYS A 45 22.12 4.10 8.54
C LYS A 45 21.09 5.19 8.80
N LEU A 46 20.23 5.47 7.82
CA LEU A 46 19.16 6.46 7.97
C LEU A 46 18.19 6.07 9.11
N ILE A 47 17.92 4.77 9.27
CA ILE A 47 17.07 4.24 10.34
C ILE A 47 17.77 4.34 11.70
N GLU A 48 19.07 4.06 11.76
CA GLU A 48 19.87 4.13 12.99
C GLU A 48 20.04 5.57 13.51
N GLU A 49 19.98 6.56 12.62
CA GLU A 49 20.12 7.99 12.95
C GLU A 49 18.78 8.66 13.34
N LEU A 50 17.65 7.96 13.22
CA LEU A 50 16.34 8.48 13.60
C LEU A 50 16.25 8.75 15.10
N SER A 51 15.69 9.91 15.47
CA SER A 51 15.23 10.13 16.84
C SER A 51 14.08 9.19 17.16
N ILE A 52 13.82 8.94 18.44
CA ILE A 52 12.71 8.05 18.84
C ILE A 52 11.35 8.59 18.36
N ASP A 53 11.16 9.90 18.37
CA ASP A 53 9.94 10.55 17.91
C ASP A 53 9.77 10.41 16.39
N ASP A 54 10.85 10.60 15.63
CA ASP A 54 10.85 10.43 14.18
C ASP A 54 10.65 8.95 13.79
N ALA A 55 11.23 8.01 14.55
CA ALA A 55 11.05 6.58 14.34
C ALA A 55 9.60 6.14 14.58
N ILE A 56 8.96 6.65 15.63
CA ILE A 56 7.54 6.38 15.92
C ILE A 56 6.67 6.91 14.78
N GLN A 57 6.92 8.13 14.32
CA GLN A 57 6.14 8.71 13.23
C GLN A 57 6.38 7.99 11.89
N ALA A 58 7.62 7.60 11.59
CA ALA A 58 7.93 6.80 10.40
C ALA A 58 7.23 5.42 10.44
N ALA A 59 7.20 4.75 11.59
CA ALA A 59 6.46 3.51 11.76
C ALA A 59 4.95 3.69 11.52
N ARG A 60 4.36 4.79 12.04
CA ARG A 60 2.95 5.14 11.77
C ARG A 60 2.70 5.38 10.28
N ALA A 61 3.60 6.10 9.60
CA ALA A 61 3.53 6.38 8.18
C ALA A 61 3.53 5.10 7.32
N PHE A 62 4.44 4.16 7.61
CA PHE A 62 4.49 2.88 6.94
C PHE A 62 3.23 2.05 7.21
N ALA A 63 2.77 1.99 8.46
CA ALA A 63 1.56 1.27 8.82
C ALA A 63 0.33 1.79 8.05
N LEU A 64 0.18 3.11 7.94
CA LEU A 64 -0.90 3.74 7.16
C LEU A 64 -0.80 3.40 5.68
N TYR A 65 0.41 3.39 5.11
CA TYR A 65 0.62 3.01 3.70
C TYR A 65 0.19 1.56 3.43
N PHE A 66 0.62 0.61 4.26
CA PHE A 66 0.21 -0.79 4.14
C PHE A 66 -1.29 -0.98 4.35
N GLN A 67 -1.90 -0.25 5.29
CA GLN A 67 -3.35 -0.27 5.47
C GLN A 67 -4.10 0.22 4.22
N LEU A 68 -3.62 1.26 3.56
CA LEU A 68 -4.22 1.77 2.32
C LEU A 68 -4.11 0.75 1.19
N ILE A 69 -2.93 0.14 1.00
CA ILE A 69 -2.74 -0.93 0.00
C ILE A 69 -3.74 -2.06 0.27
N ASN A 70 -3.79 -2.56 1.51
CA ASN A 70 -4.68 -3.67 1.88
C ASN A 70 -6.15 -3.34 1.62
N ILE A 71 -6.61 -2.12 1.92
CA ILE A 71 -7.99 -1.70 1.68
C ILE A 71 -8.31 -1.65 0.18
N VAL A 72 -7.38 -1.13 -0.62
CA VAL A 72 -7.54 -1.05 -2.07
C VAL A 72 -7.57 -2.45 -2.67
N GLU A 73 -6.62 -3.31 -2.31
CA GLU A 73 -6.55 -4.71 -2.74
C GLU A 73 -7.84 -5.47 -2.37
N GLN A 74 -8.24 -5.41 -1.10
CA GLN A 74 -9.45 -6.07 -0.61
C GLN A 74 -10.72 -5.56 -1.35
N HIS A 75 -10.78 -4.28 -1.68
CA HIS A 75 -11.90 -3.72 -2.42
C HIS A 75 -11.93 -4.21 -3.89
N PHE A 76 -10.79 -4.38 -4.55
CA PHE A 76 -10.73 -4.99 -5.88
C PHE A 76 -11.12 -6.48 -5.82
N GLU A 77 -10.55 -7.24 -4.90
CA GLU A 77 -10.86 -8.68 -4.71
C GLU A 77 -12.36 -8.91 -4.44
N GLN A 78 -12.97 -8.09 -3.57
CA GLN A 78 -14.40 -8.19 -3.27
C GLN A 78 -15.29 -7.89 -4.48
N ARG A 79 -14.88 -6.98 -5.36
CA ARG A 79 -15.63 -6.71 -6.60
C ARG A 79 -15.56 -7.90 -7.55
N GLU A 80 -14.37 -8.47 -7.75
CA GLU A 80 -14.20 -9.65 -8.62
C GLU A 80 -15.00 -10.85 -8.10
N GLN A 81 -14.99 -11.11 -6.79
CA GLN A 81 -15.80 -12.17 -6.19
C GLN A 81 -17.30 -11.96 -6.41
N LYS A 82 -17.81 -10.73 -6.26
CA LYS A 82 -19.23 -10.42 -6.52
C LYS A 82 -19.60 -10.61 -7.99
N LEU A 83 -18.73 -10.21 -8.92
CA LEU A 83 -18.93 -10.44 -10.35
C LEU A 83 -18.92 -11.93 -10.71
N PHE A 84 -18.02 -12.70 -10.12
CA PHE A 84 -17.97 -14.16 -10.32
C PHE A 84 -19.23 -14.85 -9.80
N LEU A 85 -19.69 -14.49 -8.60
CA LEU A 85 -20.97 -14.98 -8.06
C LEU A 85 -22.13 -14.62 -8.99
N GLN A 86 -22.25 -13.36 -9.40
CA GLN A 86 -23.34 -12.92 -10.27
C GLN A 86 -23.35 -13.64 -11.64
N THR A 87 -22.17 -13.87 -12.21
CA THR A 87 -22.02 -14.59 -13.48
C THR A 87 -22.36 -16.07 -13.35
N SER A 88 -21.93 -16.72 -12.27
CA SER A 88 -22.26 -18.13 -12.00
C SER A 88 -23.76 -18.35 -11.72
N TYR A 89 -24.42 -17.42 -11.01
CA TYR A 89 -25.88 -17.45 -10.84
C TYR A 89 -26.62 -17.35 -12.19
N LEU A 90 -26.20 -16.44 -13.08
CA LEU A 90 -26.82 -16.28 -14.40
C LEU A 90 -26.64 -17.50 -15.32
N GLN A 91 -25.48 -18.18 -15.26
CA GLN A 91 -25.26 -19.42 -16.02
C GLN A 91 -26.12 -20.59 -15.52
N THR A 92 -26.37 -20.65 -14.21
CA THR A 92 -27.21 -21.72 -13.62
C THR A 92 -28.69 -21.54 -13.97
N SER A 93 -29.18 -20.29 -14.04
CA SER A 93 -30.55 -20.00 -14.48
C SER A 93 -30.81 -20.26 -15.97
N ASN A 94 -29.78 -20.21 -16.82
CA ASN A 94 -29.93 -20.45 -18.26
C ASN A 94 -29.94 -21.96 -18.61
N ASN A 95 -29.34 -22.81 -17.77
CA ASN A 95 -29.31 -24.26 -17.96
C ASN A 95 -30.54 -25.00 -17.40
N GLY A 96 -31.47 -24.32 -16.71
CA GLY A 96 -32.67 -24.91 -16.11
C GLY A 96 -33.92 -24.96 -17.00
N ASN A 97 -33.88 -24.38 -18.21
CA ASN A 97 -35.07 -24.22 -19.08
C ASN A 97 -35.13 -25.21 -20.26
N GLY A 98 -34.40 -26.33 -20.19
CA GLY A 98 -34.20 -27.27 -21.31
C GLY A 98 -34.71 -28.69 -21.11
N GLN A 99 -35.64 -28.95 -20.18
CA GLN A 99 -36.29 -30.26 -20.04
C GLN A 99 -37.78 -30.09 -19.75
N ILE A 100 -38.59 -30.09 -20.81
CA ILE A 100 -39.97 -30.58 -20.81
C ILE A 100 -40.21 -31.29 -22.13
#